data_AF-A0A5C8G5W5-F1
#
_entry.id   AF-A0A5C8G5W5-F1
#
_cell.length_a   1.000
_cell.length_b   1.000
_cell.length_c   1.000
_cell.angle_alpha   90.00
_cell.angle_beta   90.00
_cell.angle_gamma   90.00
#
_symmetry.space_group_name_H-M   'P 1'
#
loop_
_entity.id
_entity.type
_entity.pdbx_description
1 polymer ?
#
loop_
_entity_poly.entity_id
_entity_poly.type
_entity_poly.pdbx_seq_one_letter_code
_entity_poly.pdbx_strand_id
1 'polypeptide(L)'
;MVNKKFYPTDYRQCVNQAREEQRTDFLPELNVNVNNLSQYDTIIVAFPNWWGTYPQAVKKFLIDNRDISSKKIALLCTHAGSRLGRSVNDLKALYPNANILEGLAISGSSVRNSENDIRNWLKKIGLL
;
A
#
# COMPACT_ATOMS: atom_id res chain seq x y z
N MET A 1 -7.52 -6.79 -1.12
CA MET A 1 -8.49 -5.67 -1.07
C MET A 1 -9.20 -5.62 -2.41
N VAL A 2 -10.54 -5.63 -2.42
CA VAL A 2 -11.34 -5.58 -3.65
C VAL A 2 -12.30 -4.40 -3.52
N ASN A 3 -12.26 -3.48 -4.49
CA ASN A 3 -13.21 -2.38 -4.55
C ASN A 3 -14.62 -2.92 -4.82
N LYS A 4 -15.64 -2.27 -4.26
CA LYS A 4 -17.03 -2.62 -4.55
C LYS A 4 -17.41 -2.38 -6.01
N LYS A 5 -16.80 -1.37 -6.63
CA LYS A 5 -16.79 -1.17 -8.07
C LYS A 5 -15.41 -1.52 -8.62
N PHE A 6 -15.35 -2.49 -9.53
CA PHE A 6 -14.09 -2.90 -10.16
C PHE A 6 -13.48 -1.75 -10.98
N TYR A 7 -12.15 -1.65 -10.97
CA TYR A 7 -11.45 -0.82 -11.93
C TYR A 7 -11.67 -1.37 -13.35
N PRO A 8 -11.68 -0.50 -14.37
CA PRO A 8 -11.69 -0.92 -15.76
C PRO A 8 -10.55 -1.90 -16.05
N THR A 9 -10.81 -2.90 -16.90
CA THR A 9 -9.79 -3.83 -17.38
C THR A 9 -8.90 -3.20 -18.45
N ASP A 10 -9.41 -2.20 -19.19
CA ASP A 10 -8.61 -1.39 -20.09
C ASP A 10 -7.61 -0.54 -19.31
N TYR A 11 -6.34 -0.62 -19.72
CA TYR A 11 -5.24 0.04 -19.03
C TYR A 11 -5.41 1.56 -18.98
N ARG A 12 -5.79 2.20 -20.10
CA ARG A 12 -5.90 3.67 -20.16
C ARG A 12 -7.06 4.17 -19.31
N GLN A 13 -8.19 3.48 -19.35
CA GLN A 13 -9.34 3.79 -18.50
C GLN A 13 -9.00 3.63 -17.02
N CYS A 14 -8.31 2.55 -16.64
CA CYS A 14 -7.85 2.32 -15.27
C CYS A 14 -6.91 3.43 -14.78
N VAL A 15 -5.91 3.79 -15.60
CA VAL A 15 -4.96 4.87 -15.30
C VAL A 15 -5.68 6.22 -15.13
N ASN A 16 -6.63 6.54 -16.00
CA ASN A 16 -7.40 7.78 -15.94
C ASN A 16 -8.30 7.83 -14.70
N GLN A 17 -9.00 6.74 -14.38
CA GLN A 17 -9.81 6.66 -13.16
C GLN A 17 -8.93 6.82 -11.92
N ALA A 18 -7.81 6.08 -11.80
CA ALA A 18 -6.91 6.20 -10.67
C ALA A 18 -6.34 7.62 -10.49
N ARG A 19 -6.09 8.32 -11.60
CA ARG A 19 -5.63 9.72 -11.58
C ARG A 19 -6.71 10.64 -11.03
N GLU A 20 -7.95 10.48 -11.52
CA GLU A 20 -9.07 11.32 -11.13
C GLU A 20 -9.45 11.10 -9.66
N GLU A 21 -9.45 9.85 -9.20
CA GLU A 21 -9.65 9.52 -7.79
C GLU A 21 -8.58 10.18 -6.90
N GLN A 22 -7.31 10.18 -7.33
CA GLN A 22 -6.26 10.89 -6.60
C GLN A 22 -6.46 12.41 -6.60
N ARG A 23 -6.81 12.99 -7.76
CA ARG A 23 -7.01 14.44 -7.94
C ARG A 23 -8.18 14.99 -7.10
N THR A 24 -9.22 14.19 -6.93
CA THR A 24 -10.46 14.56 -6.22
C THR A 24 -10.51 14.08 -4.77
N ASP A 25 -9.46 13.41 -4.31
CA ASP A 25 -9.42 12.66 -3.06
C ASP A 25 -10.60 11.69 -2.86
N PHE A 26 -11.10 11.11 -3.95
CA PHE A 26 -12.18 10.14 -3.91
C PHE A 26 -11.71 8.83 -3.27
N LEU A 27 -12.41 8.41 -2.22
CA LEU A 27 -12.14 7.16 -1.50
C LEU A 27 -13.18 6.10 -1.90
N PRO A 28 -12.82 5.08 -2.70
CA PRO A 28 -13.78 4.09 -3.19
C PRO A 28 -14.28 3.17 -2.06
N GLU A 29 -15.55 2.77 -2.11
CA GLU A 29 -16.09 1.75 -1.21
C GLU A 29 -15.36 0.41 -1.42
N LEU A 30 -15.04 -0.25 -0.30
CA LEU A 30 -14.32 -1.53 -0.29
C LEU A 30 -15.25 -2.66 0.11
N ASN A 31 -15.13 -3.81 -0.55
CA ASN A 31 -15.78 -5.06 -0.17
C ASN A 31 -14.87 -5.89 0.75
N VAL A 32 -14.20 -5.25 1.71
CA VAL A 32 -13.29 -5.91 2.62
C VAL A 32 -13.62 -5.52 4.04
N ASN A 33 -13.81 -6.54 4.88
CA ASN A 33 -13.75 -6.40 6.32
C ASN A 33 -12.57 -7.24 6.81
N VAL A 34 -11.50 -6.59 7.26
CA VAL A 34 -10.37 -7.29 7.90
C VAL A 34 -10.62 -7.24 9.40
N ASN A 35 -11.17 -8.32 9.93
CA ASN A 35 -11.37 -8.43 11.37
C ASN A 35 -10.02 -8.64 12.08
N ASN A 36 -9.91 -8.08 13.29
CA ASN A 36 -8.84 -8.36 14.24
C ASN A 36 -7.43 -7.98 13.76
N LEU A 37 -7.24 -6.79 13.17
CA LEU A 37 -5.90 -6.25 12.94
C LEU A 37 -5.13 -6.02 14.25
N SER A 38 -5.86 -5.86 15.36
CA SER A 38 -5.32 -5.71 16.71
C SER A 38 -4.39 -6.85 17.13
N GLN A 39 -4.60 -8.09 16.65
CA GLN A 39 -3.80 -9.27 17.03
C GLN A 39 -2.38 -9.27 16.45
N TYR A 40 -2.10 -8.43 15.46
CA TYR A 40 -0.80 -8.38 14.79
C TYR A 40 0.05 -7.25 15.35
N ASP A 41 1.33 -7.51 15.60
CA ASP A 41 2.29 -6.47 16.00
C ASP A 41 2.77 -5.63 14.82
N THR A 42 2.85 -6.27 13.64
CA THR A 42 3.34 -5.66 12.40
C THR A 42 2.36 -5.88 11.26
N ILE A 43 2.06 -4.80 10.52
CA ILE A 43 1.21 -4.82 9.33
C ILE A 43 2.08 -4.51 8.11
N ILE A 44 2.13 -5.42 7.14
CA ILE A 44 2.72 -5.16 5.82
C ILE A 44 1.61 -4.73 4.87
N VAL A 45 1.71 -3.53 4.32
CA VAL A 45 0.78 -3.00 3.32
C VAL A 45 1.42 -3.13 1.94
N ALA A 46 0.92 -4.09 1.15
CA ALA A 46 1.40 -4.35 -0.20
C ALA A 46 0.51 -3.67 -1.26
N PHE A 47 1.10 -2.92 -2.21
CA PHE A 47 0.34 -2.16 -3.21
C PHE A 47 1.13 -1.89 -4.51
N PRO A 48 0.45 -1.64 -5.64
CA PRO A 48 1.09 -1.05 -6.82
C PRO A 48 1.26 0.46 -6.65
N ASN A 49 2.38 1.03 -7.09
CA ASN A 49 2.57 2.48 -7.11
C ASN A 49 1.67 3.11 -8.18
N TRP A 50 0.65 3.85 -7.76
CA TRP A 50 -0.23 4.61 -8.65
C TRP A 50 -0.03 6.10 -8.41
N TRP A 51 0.44 6.79 -9.44
CA TRP A 51 0.66 8.24 -9.41
C TRP A 51 1.54 8.72 -8.24
N GLY A 52 2.57 7.94 -7.92
CA GLY A 52 3.60 8.28 -6.94
C GLY A 52 3.28 7.86 -5.51
N THR A 53 2.18 7.15 -5.24
CA THR A 53 1.85 6.65 -3.90
C THR A 53 0.95 5.41 -3.98
N TYR A 54 0.40 4.96 -2.86
CA TYR A 54 -0.59 3.87 -2.83
C TYR A 54 -1.93 4.29 -3.46
N PRO A 55 -2.71 3.36 -4.04
CA PRO A 55 -4.03 3.66 -4.61
C PRO A 55 -5.01 4.23 -3.57
N GLN A 56 -6.02 4.98 -4.02
CA GLN A 56 -7.05 5.52 -3.12
C GLN A 56 -7.82 4.45 -2.36
N ALA A 57 -8.01 3.28 -2.96
CA ALA A 57 -8.54 2.12 -2.26
C ALA A 57 -7.69 1.72 -1.04
N VAL A 58 -6.36 1.76 -1.15
CA VAL A 58 -5.46 1.46 -0.02
C VAL A 58 -5.56 2.57 1.02
N LYS A 59 -5.61 3.84 0.60
CA LYS A 59 -5.85 4.96 1.51
C LYS A 59 -7.15 4.78 2.30
N LYS A 60 -8.25 4.40 1.63
CA LYS A 60 -9.53 4.12 2.27
C LYS A 60 -9.42 3.00 3.29
N PHE A 61 -8.78 1.88 2.94
CA PHE A 61 -8.54 0.79 3.87
C PHE A 61 -7.80 1.25 5.12
N LEU A 62 -6.73 2.04 4.97
CA LEU A 62 -5.97 2.57 6.10
C LEU A 62 -6.84 3.51 6.96
N ILE A 63 -7.58 4.43 6.36
CA ILE A 63 -8.48 5.34 7.09
C ILE A 63 -9.54 4.58 7.88
N ASP A 64 -10.10 3.49 7.33
CA ASP A 64 -11.14 2.70 7.99
C ASP A 64 -10.58 1.87 9.16
N ASN A 65 -9.27 1.62 9.19
CA ASN A 65 -8.59 0.84 10.23
C ASN A 65 -7.63 1.74 11.04
N ARG A 66 -8.15 2.72 11.77
CA ARG A 66 -7.31 3.66 12.57
C ARG A 66 -6.68 3.03 13.81
N ASP A 67 -7.15 1.87 14.22
CA ASP A 67 -6.65 1.10 15.36
C ASP A 67 -5.20 0.61 15.17
N ILE A 68 -4.70 0.55 13.93
CA ILE A 68 -3.31 0.19 13.65
C ILE A 68 -2.30 1.34 13.84
N SER A 69 -2.76 2.54 14.23
CA SER A 69 -1.95 3.76 14.32
C SER A 69 -0.79 3.72 15.32
N SER A 70 -0.77 2.76 16.25
CA SER A 70 0.34 2.53 17.20
C SER A 70 1.21 1.31 16.84
N LYS A 71 0.88 0.60 15.75
CA LYS A 71 1.55 -0.63 15.34
C LYS A 71 2.80 -0.35 14.50
N LYS A 72 3.58 -1.41 14.26
CA LYS A 72 4.62 -1.39 13.23
C LYS A 72 3.97 -1.51 11.86
N ILE A 73 4.31 -0.63 10.92
CA ILE A 73 3.78 -0.67 9.56
C ILE A 73 4.93 -0.64 8.57
N ALA A 74 4.95 -1.60 7.65
CA ALA A 74 5.92 -1.65 6.55
C ALA A 74 5.21 -1.59 5.20
N LEU A 75 5.81 -0.91 4.23
CA LEU A 75 5.25 -0.79 2.87
C LEU A 75 5.99 -1.73 1.92
N LEU A 76 5.24 -2.49 1.12
CA LEU A 76 5.77 -3.30 0.02
C LEU A 76 5.14 -2.81 -1.30
N CYS A 77 5.94 -2.28 -2.19
CA CYS A 77 5.44 -1.62 -3.39
C CYS A 77 5.94 -2.28 -4.67
N THR A 78 5.05 -2.56 -5.61
CA THR A 78 5.44 -2.86 -6.99
C THR A 78 5.36 -1.60 -7.85
N HIS A 79 6.33 -1.38 -8.75
CA HIS A 79 6.39 -0.14 -9.53
C HIS A 79 6.96 -0.33 -10.95
N ALA A 80 6.69 0.62 -11.83
CA ALA A 80 7.29 0.71 -13.16
C ALA A 80 8.46 1.73 -13.25
N GLY A 81 8.94 2.24 -12.10
CA GLY A 81 10.13 3.10 -12.02
C GLY A 81 10.12 4.07 -10.83
N SER A 82 8.93 4.38 -10.30
CA SER A 82 8.71 5.35 -9.23
C SER A 82 9.11 4.89 -7.82
N ARG A 83 9.50 3.61 -7.64
CA ARG A 83 9.80 3.01 -6.33
C ARG A 83 8.63 3.22 -5.37
N LEU A 84 8.88 3.61 -4.11
CA LEU A 84 7.83 3.97 -3.15
C LEU A 84 7.19 5.34 -3.43
N GLY A 85 7.82 6.20 -4.25
CA GLY A 85 7.39 7.58 -4.42
C GLY A 85 7.25 8.31 -3.07
N ARG A 86 6.10 8.94 -2.84
CA ARG A 86 5.77 9.66 -1.59
C ARG A 86 4.99 8.81 -0.58
N SER A 87 4.76 7.52 -0.83
CA SER A 87 3.87 6.68 -0.01
C SER A 87 4.26 6.61 1.46
N VAL A 88 5.57 6.64 1.77
CA VAL A 88 6.06 6.64 3.16
C VAL A 88 5.68 7.95 3.86
N ASN A 89 5.74 9.09 3.17
CA ASN A 89 5.36 10.38 3.73
C ASN A 89 3.85 10.48 3.91
N ASP A 90 3.07 10.00 2.94
CA ASP A 90 1.60 9.95 3.05
C ASP A 90 1.17 9.06 4.23
N LEU A 91 1.84 7.92 4.44
CA LEU A 91 1.59 7.04 5.58
C LEU A 91 1.95 7.71 6.92
N LYS A 92 3.09 8.40 7.00
CA LYS A 92 3.49 9.19 8.18
C LYS A 92 2.47 10.27 8.51
N ALA A 93 1.93 10.95 7.50
CA ALA A 93 0.89 11.96 7.69
C ALA A 93 -0.42 11.33 8.20
N LEU A 94 -0.76 10.13 7.72
CA LEU A 94 -1.97 9.42 8.14
C LEU A 94 -1.83 8.83 9.56
N TYR A 95 -0.65 8.35 9.93
CA TYR A 95 -0.34 7.76 11.23
C TYR A 95 0.94 8.35 11.83
N PRO A 96 0.88 9.57 12.41
CA PRO A 96 2.06 10.23 12.94
C PRO A 96 2.73 9.49 14.11
N ASN A 97 1.98 8.60 14.78
CA ASN A 97 2.44 7.82 15.94
C ASN A 97 2.83 6.38 15.61
N ALA A 98 2.67 5.95 14.34
CA ALA A 98 2.99 4.57 13.96
C ALA A 98 4.51 4.38 13.85
N ASN A 99 4.99 3.19 14.20
CA ASN A 99 6.37 2.82 13.93
C ASN A 99 6.50 2.35 12.48
N ILE A 100 6.84 3.29 11.59
CA ILE A 100 6.96 3.01 10.16
C ILE A 100 8.33 2.40 9.88
N LEU A 101 8.33 1.11 9.56
CA LEU A 101 9.51 0.32 9.21
C LEU A 101 10.00 0.67 7.80
N GLU A 102 11.22 0.23 7.48
CA GLU A 102 11.76 0.37 6.13
C GLU A 102 10.85 -0.35 5.11
N GLY A 103 10.46 0.34 4.04
CA GLY A 103 9.67 -0.23 2.97
C GLY A 103 10.54 -0.86 1.87
N LEU A 104 9.96 -1.81 1.13
CA LEU A 104 10.57 -2.44 -0.03
C LEU A 104 9.85 -2.01 -1.31
N ALA A 105 10.64 -1.69 -2.34
CA ALA A 105 10.15 -1.41 -3.69
C ALA A 105 10.70 -2.45 -4.67
N ILE A 106 9.81 -3.12 -5.39
CA ILE A 106 10.13 -4.16 -6.37
C ILE A 106 9.67 -3.69 -7.74
N SER A 107 10.56 -3.71 -8.73
CA SER A 107 10.15 -3.43 -10.11
C SER A 107 9.16 -4.49 -10.59
N GLY A 108 8.08 -4.08 -11.26
CA GLY A 108 7.11 -5.00 -11.84
C GLY A 108 7.74 -5.97 -12.86
N SER A 109 8.82 -5.54 -13.54
CA SER A 109 9.60 -6.39 -14.44
C SER A 109 10.44 -7.46 -13.75
N SER A 110 10.66 -7.36 -12.43
CA SER A 110 11.53 -8.27 -11.65
C SER A 110 10.78 -9.04 -10.57
N VAL A 111 9.47 -8.83 -10.40
CA VAL A 111 8.66 -9.43 -9.32
C VAL A 111 8.70 -10.96 -9.31
N ARG A 112 8.91 -11.61 -10.46
CA ARG A 112 9.03 -13.08 -10.53
C ARG A 112 10.30 -13.63 -9.88
N ASN A 113 11.33 -12.80 -9.72
CA ASN A 113 12.63 -13.18 -9.19
C ASN A 113 12.95 -12.49 -7.85
N SER A 114 11.95 -11.90 -7.18
CA SER A 114 12.18 -11.04 -6.01
C SER A 114 12.14 -11.77 -4.66
N GLU A 115 12.12 -13.10 -4.63
CA GLU A 115 12.07 -13.87 -3.37
C GLU A 115 13.24 -13.51 -2.44
N ASN A 116 14.47 -13.44 -2.98
CA ASN A 116 15.64 -13.08 -2.19
C ASN A 116 15.56 -11.65 -1.65
N ASP A 117 15.07 -10.71 -2.45
CA ASP A 117 14.86 -9.32 -2.02
C ASP A 117 13.87 -9.24 -0.87
N ILE A 118 12.75 -9.98 -0.96
CA ILE A 118 11.73 -10.06 0.09
C ILE A 118 12.31 -10.70 1.36
N ARG A 119 13.03 -11.82 1.25
CA ARG A 119 13.65 -12.48 2.41
C ARG A 119 14.67 -11.60 3.11
N ASN A 120 15.53 -10.93 2.36
CA ASN A 120 16.54 -10.03 2.92
C ASN A 120 15.89 -8.81 3.58
N TRP A 121 14.84 -8.28 2.98
CA TRP A 121 14.06 -7.19 3.57
C TRP A 121 13.37 -7.61 4.86
N LEU A 122 12.69 -8.77 4.89
CA LEU A 122 12.04 -9.30 6.10
C LEU A 122 13.03 -9.47 7.26
N LYS A 123 14.24 -9.97 6.98
CA LYS A 123 15.33 -10.03 7.99
C LYS A 123 15.71 -8.65 8.50
N LYS A 124 15.87 -7.69 7.59
CA LYS A 124 16.25 -6.31 7.93
C LYS A 124 15.21 -5.63 8.84
N ILE A 125 13.92 -5.91 8.64
CA ILE A 125 12.85 -5.35 9.46
C ILE A 125 12.48 -6.24 10.68
N GLY A 126 13.24 -7.31 10.92
CA GLY A 126 13.11 -8.18 12.10
C GLY A 126 11.89 -9.09 12.10
N LEU A 127 11.40 -9.49 10.92
CA LEU A 127 10.27 -10.42 10.76
C LEU A 127 10.68 -11.84 10.32
N LEU A 128 11.96 -12.04 10.01
CA LEU A 128 12.57 -13.33 9.67
C LEU A 128 13.96 -13.43 10.29
#